data_AF-I4WDL7-F1
#
_entry.id   AF-I4WDL7-F1
#
_cell.length_a   1.000
_cell.length_b   1.000
_cell.length_c   1.000
_cell.angle_alpha   90.00
_cell.angle_beta   90.00
_cell.angle_gamma   90.00
#
_symmetry.space_group_name_H-M   'P 1'
#
loop_
_entity.id
_entity.type
_entity.pdbx_description
1 polymer ?
#
loop_
_entity_poly.entity_id
_entity_poly.type
_entity_poly.pdbx_seq_one_letter_code
_entity_poly.pdbx_strand_id
1 'polypeptide(L)'
;MAVSVFDLFKIGIGPSSSHTVGPMRAAARFAERWLEEKGVLANVVRVRAELYGSLAMTGRGHGTDKAVLLGFTGEHPDTVDPDRIPATLEHIRGSGRLSLLGKHEIEFDEKRDLVFNKRQKLPFHTNGMRFSAYDADGNELATRDYYSVGGGFVVNTDEAAEDRIVADTTAQPYPFSTGDELLAQCEKHHLSIAQLMLANESVWRPEAETRAGLLVIWKAMRDCVARGL
;
A
#
# COMPACT_ATOMS: atom_id res chain seq x y z
N MET A 1 -9.39 19.35 -7.10
CA MET A 1 -9.08 18.23 -6.20
C MET A 1 -8.21 18.79 -5.11
N ALA A 2 -8.66 18.69 -3.86
CA ALA A 2 -7.86 19.03 -2.71
C ALA A 2 -6.79 17.93 -2.51
N VAL A 3 -5.57 18.33 -2.17
CA VAL A 3 -4.45 17.41 -1.92
C VAL A 3 -3.83 17.81 -0.59
N SER A 4 -3.71 16.85 0.34
CA SER A 4 -3.05 17.06 1.62
C SER A 4 -1.55 16.80 1.50
N VAL A 5 -0.76 17.43 2.37
CA VAL A 5 0.65 17.12 2.60
C VAL A 5 0.86 15.64 2.94
N PHE A 6 -0.11 14.97 3.57
CA PHE A 6 -0.05 13.54 3.86
C PHE A 6 -0.43 12.63 2.68
N ASP A 7 -0.99 13.20 1.61
CA ASP A 7 -1.11 12.49 0.34
C ASP A 7 0.23 12.42 -0.40
N LEU A 8 1.05 13.47 -0.22
CA LEU A 8 2.38 13.59 -0.83
C LEU A 8 3.43 12.80 -0.04
N PHE A 9 3.45 12.95 1.28
CA PHE A 9 4.45 12.34 2.15
C PHE A 9 3.85 11.19 2.95
N LYS A 10 4.17 9.96 2.53
CA LYS A 10 3.72 8.73 3.20
C LYS A 10 4.93 7.94 3.67
N ILE A 11 4.88 7.51 4.92
CA ILE A 11 5.84 6.54 5.45
C ILE A 11 5.53 5.19 4.79
N GLY A 12 6.58 4.47 4.42
CA GLY A 12 6.47 3.18 3.76
C GLY A 12 7.83 2.49 3.73
N ILE A 13 7.87 1.33 3.06
CA ILE A 13 9.11 0.60 2.81
C ILE A 13 9.58 0.76 1.37
N GLY A 14 10.90 0.85 1.21
CA GLY A 14 11.54 0.82 -0.10
C GLY A 14 11.62 -0.59 -0.71
N PRO A 15 12.02 -0.70 -1.99
CA PRO A 15 12.53 0.37 -2.83
C PRO A 15 11.47 1.13 -3.67
N SER A 16 10.21 0.69 -3.72
CA SER A 16 9.24 1.27 -4.67
C SER A 16 7.83 1.40 -4.10
N SER A 17 7.21 2.58 -4.25
CA SER A 17 5.82 2.77 -3.84
C SER A 17 4.85 1.93 -4.67
N SER A 18 5.10 1.76 -5.98
CA SER A 18 4.23 0.98 -6.86
C SER A 18 4.51 -0.51 -6.83
N HIS A 19 5.77 -0.93 -6.62
CA HIS A 19 6.17 -2.33 -6.69
C HIS A 19 6.46 -2.96 -5.31
N THR A 20 6.45 -2.18 -4.23
CA THR A 20 6.65 -2.66 -2.86
C THR A 20 5.47 -2.29 -1.96
N VAL A 21 5.20 -0.99 -1.78
CA VAL A 21 4.13 -0.50 -0.87
C VAL A 21 2.74 -0.97 -1.34
N GLY A 22 2.44 -0.78 -2.63
CA GLY A 22 1.16 -1.22 -3.21
C GLY A 22 0.91 -2.73 -3.03
N PRO A 23 1.81 -3.61 -3.50
CA PRO A 23 1.64 -5.06 -3.35
C PRO A 23 1.49 -5.55 -1.91
N MET A 24 2.24 -4.97 -0.97
CA MET A 24 2.11 -5.30 0.45
C MET A 24 0.73 -4.93 1.01
N ARG A 25 0.26 -3.70 0.72
CA ARG A 25 -1.11 -3.26 1.09
C ARG A 25 -2.18 -4.14 0.46
N ALA A 26 -2.01 -4.51 -0.80
CA ALA A 26 -2.96 -5.35 -1.51
C ALA A 26 -3.09 -6.73 -0.85
N ALA A 27 -1.96 -7.36 -0.49
CA ALA A 27 -1.93 -8.66 0.17
C ALA A 27 -2.52 -8.60 1.60
N ALA A 28 -2.17 -7.58 2.38
CA ALA A 28 -2.75 -7.36 3.72
C ALA A 28 -4.27 -7.14 3.63
N ARG A 29 -4.70 -6.23 2.75
CA ARG A 29 -6.13 -5.97 2.49
C ARG A 29 -6.86 -7.24 2.05
N PHE A 30 -6.25 -8.10 1.24
CA PHE A 30 -6.85 -9.37 0.85
C PHE A 30 -7.10 -10.27 2.06
N ALA A 31 -6.08 -10.49 2.87
CA ALA A 31 -6.16 -11.35 4.03
C ALA A 31 -7.17 -10.82 5.08
N GLU A 32 -7.13 -9.51 5.36
CA GLU A 32 -8.06 -8.86 6.30
C GLU A 32 -9.51 -8.90 5.80
N ARG A 33 -9.76 -8.34 4.60
CA ARG A 33 -11.13 -8.11 4.12
C ARG A 33 -11.83 -9.34 3.59
N TRP A 34 -11.07 -10.25 2.97
CA TRP A 34 -11.65 -11.37 2.22
C TRP A 34 -11.46 -12.71 2.91
N LEU A 35 -10.52 -12.83 3.86
CA LEU A 35 -10.35 -14.05 4.64
C LEU A 35 -10.86 -13.88 6.07
N GLU A 36 -10.36 -12.89 6.80
CA GLU A 36 -10.72 -12.67 8.20
C GLU A 36 -12.14 -12.10 8.37
N GLU A 37 -12.45 -10.94 7.78
CA GLU A 37 -13.77 -10.31 7.93
C GLU A 37 -14.91 -11.17 7.33
N LYS A 38 -14.60 -12.03 6.36
CA LYS A 38 -15.55 -13.00 5.79
C LYS A 38 -15.67 -14.29 6.58
N GLY A 39 -14.87 -14.46 7.65
CA GLY A 39 -14.92 -15.62 8.52
C GLY A 39 -14.42 -16.93 7.89
N VAL A 40 -13.65 -16.85 6.80
CA VAL A 40 -13.14 -18.04 6.09
C VAL A 40 -11.67 -18.33 6.37
N LEU A 41 -10.95 -17.45 7.08
CA LEU A 41 -9.52 -17.56 7.37
C LEU A 41 -9.10 -18.95 7.88
N ALA A 42 -9.85 -19.51 8.84
CA ALA A 42 -9.53 -20.80 9.45
C ALA A 42 -9.63 -21.99 8.48
N ASN A 43 -10.38 -21.84 7.38
CA ASN A 43 -10.56 -22.88 6.37
C ASN A 43 -9.51 -22.79 5.26
N VAL A 44 -8.71 -21.71 5.22
CA VAL A 44 -7.68 -21.53 4.18
C VAL A 44 -6.53 -22.48 4.44
N VAL A 45 -6.13 -23.26 3.44
CA VAL A 45 -4.91 -24.10 3.51
C VAL A 45 -3.84 -23.65 2.52
N ARG A 46 -4.21 -22.79 1.56
CA ARG A 46 -3.29 -22.27 0.54
C ARG A 46 -3.76 -20.89 0.09
N VAL A 47 -2.81 -19.97 -0.03
CA VAL A 47 -3.01 -18.72 -0.78
C VAL A 47 -2.12 -18.74 -2.01
N ARG A 48 -2.58 -18.10 -3.08
CA ARG A 48 -1.83 -17.93 -4.32
C ARG A 48 -1.83 -16.45 -4.71
N ALA A 49 -0.64 -15.95 -5.02
CA ALA A 49 -0.42 -14.62 -5.54
C ALA A 49 0.11 -14.69 -6.97
N GLU A 50 -0.62 -14.06 -7.88
CA GLU A 50 -0.25 -13.95 -9.28
C GLU A 50 0.00 -12.49 -9.63
N LEU A 51 1.21 -12.20 -10.09
CA LEU A 51 1.65 -10.85 -10.46
C LEU A 51 1.66 -10.75 -11.99
N TYR A 52 1.18 -9.64 -12.54
CA TYR A 52 1.01 -9.45 -13.99
C TYR A 52 1.76 -8.23 -14.51
N GLY A 53 1.94 -8.18 -15.84
CA GLY A 53 2.44 -7.00 -16.56
C GLY A 53 3.78 -6.44 -16.04
N SER A 54 3.86 -5.11 -15.86
CA SER A 54 5.09 -4.44 -15.42
C SER A 54 5.54 -4.87 -14.02
N LEU A 55 4.57 -5.16 -13.15
CA LEU A 55 4.82 -5.67 -11.81
C LEU A 55 5.51 -7.04 -11.86
N ALA A 56 5.07 -7.94 -12.74
CA ALA A 56 5.72 -9.24 -12.94
C ALA A 56 7.11 -9.15 -13.57
N MET A 57 7.32 -8.18 -14.47
CA MET A 57 8.59 -8.03 -15.18
C MET A 57 9.70 -7.55 -14.26
N THR A 58 9.42 -6.57 -13.41
CA THR A 58 10.44 -5.88 -12.60
C THR A 58 10.32 -6.17 -11.10
N GLY A 59 9.30 -6.91 -10.66
CA GLY A 59 8.93 -7.03 -9.26
C GLY A 59 10.01 -7.63 -8.36
N ARG A 60 10.77 -8.62 -8.84
CA ARG A 60 11.89 -9.18 -8.04
C ARG A 60 12.97 -8.15 -7.73
N GLY A 61 13.30 -7.27 -8.68
CA GLY A 61 14.26 -6.18 -8.47
C GLY A 61 13.74 -5.11 -7.51
N HIS A 62 12.42 -4.99 -7.39
CA HIS A 62 11.75 -4.05 -6.49
C HIS A 62 11.22 -4.69 -5.20
N GLY A 63 11.55 -5.95 -4.91
CA GLY A 63 11.11 -6.65 -3.70
C GLY A 63 9.60 -6.90 -3.62
N THR A 64 8.90 -6.99 -4.76
CA THR A 64 7.45 -7.29 -4.79
C THR A 64 7.13 -8.64 -4.18
N ASP A 65 8.00 -9.64 -4.37
CA ASP A 65 7.89 -10.94 -3.73
C ASP A 65 7.85 -10.79 -2.20
N LYS A 66 8.85 -10.13 -1.63
CA LYS A 66 8.95 -9.87 -0.20
C LYS A 66 7.73 -9.11 0.32
N ALA A 67 7.32 -8.07 -0.40
CA ALA A 67 6.18 -7.24 -0.06
C ALA A 67 4.87 -8.03 0.04
N VAL A 68 4.61 -8.92 -0.92
CA VAL A 68 3.40 -9.77 -0.91
C VAL A 68 3.42 -10.74 0.27
N LEU A 69 4.57 -11.37 0.56
CA LEU A 69 4.69 -12.30 1.69
C LEU A 69 4.43 -11.59 3.03
N LEU A 70 5.06 -10.43 3.25
CA LEU A 70 4.85 -9.63 4.45
C LEU A 70 3.41 -9.13 4.57
N GLY A 71 2.80 -8.72 3.46
CA GLY A 71 1.40 -8.31 3.45
C GLY A 71 0.46 -9.44 3.88
N PHE A 72 0.67 -10.66 3.39
CA PHE A 72 -0.13 -11.81 3.84
C PHE A 72 0.05 -12.14 5.32
N THR A 73 1.21 -11.86 5.93
CA THR A 73 1.40 -12.00 7.38
C THR A 73 0.72 -10.90 8.19
N GLY A 74 0.02 -9.95 7.55
CA GLY A 74 -0.69 -8.84 8.20
C GLY A 74 0.17 -7.60 8.45
N GLU A 75 1.40 -7.56 7.91
CA GLU A 75 2.27 -6.40 8.05
C GLU A 75 1.84 -5.30 7.06
N HIS A 76 1.90 -4.03 7.48
CA HIS A 76 1.60 -2.87 6.64
C HIS A 76 2.85 -2.02 6.38
N PRO A 77 3.02 -1.42 5.18
CA PRO A 77 4.26 -0.72 4.81
C PRO A 77 4.67 0.42 5.75
N ASP A 78 3.70 1.09 6.37
CA ASP A 78 3.89 2.24 7.25
C ASP A 78 4.18 1.85 8.70
N THR A 79 3.98 0.59 9.08
CA THR A 79 4.15 0.11 10.46
C THR A 79 5.07 -1.10 10.60
N VAL A 80 5.41 -1.78 9.51
CA VAL A 80 6.32 -2.92 9.51
C VAL A 80 7.69 -2.52 10.05
N ASP A 81 8.21 -3.34 10.96
CA ASP A 81 9.58 -3.20 11.47
C ASP A 81 10.59 -3.74 10.43
N PRO A 82 11.41 -2.88 9.80
CA PRO A 82 12.33 -3.31 8.75
C PRO A 82 13.42 -4.26 9.27
N ASP A 83 13.71 -4.26 10.57
CA ASP A 83 14.72 -5.14 11.18
C ASP A 83 14.24 -6.58 11.31
N ARG A 84 12.92 -6.79 11.35
CA ARG A 84 12.29 -8.12 11.45
C ARG A 84 12.09 -8.78 10.09
N ILE A 85 12.07 -7.99 9.00
CA ILE A 85 11.80 -8.48 7.65
C ILE A 85 12.72 -9.65 7.25
N PRO A 86 14.06 -9.60 7.42
CA PRO A 86 14.92 -10.71 7.02
C PRO A 86 14.56 -12.02 7.71
N ALA A 87 14.37 -12.00 9.03
CA ALA A 87 14.05 -13.18 9.82
C ALA A 87 12.67 -13.77 9.45
N THR A 88 11.67 -12.92 9.22
CA THR A 88 10.34 -13.35 8.77
C THR A 88 10.42 -14.06 7.41
N LEU A 89 11.14 -13.48 6.44
CA LEU A 89 11.30 -14.07 5.11
C LEU A 89 12.10 -15.38 5.15
N GLU A 90 13.15 -15.45 5.96
CA GLU A 90 13.92 -16.68 6.16
C GLU A 90 13.06 -17.78 6.77
N HIS A 91 12.22 -17.45 7.76
CA HIS A 91 11.29 -18.41 8.34
C HIS A 91 10.30 -18.96 7.32
N ILE A 92 9.67 -18.09 6.53
CA ILE A 92 8.71 -18.52 5.48
C ILE A 92 9.39 -19.46 4.48
N ARG A 93 10.57 -19.07 3.99
CA ARG A 93 11.32 -19.83 2.98
C ARG A 93 11.89 -21.13 3.51
N GLY A 94 12.36 -21.14 4.75
CA GLY A 94 12.98 -22.31 5.38
C GLY A 94 11.95 -23.35 5.82
N SER A 95 10.79 -22.91 6.32
CA SER A 95 9.73 -23.80 6.79
C SER A 95 8.77 -24.23 5.68
N GLY A 96 8.66 -23.45 4.59
CA GLY A 96 7.60 -23.63 3.60
C GLY A 96 6.21 -23.33 4.17
N ARG A 97 6.14 -22.48 5.21
CA ARG A 97 4.91 -22.09 5.88
C ARG A 97 4.75 -20.59 5.95
N LEU A 98 3.51 -20.13 5.90
CA LEU A 98 3.14 -18.72 6.01
C LEU A 98 2.03 -18.57 7.06
N SER A 99 2.24 -17.68 8.02
CA SER A 99 1.22 -17.35 9.04
C SER A 99 0.35 -16.19 8.56
N LEU A 100 -0.82 -16.50 8.00
CA LEU A 100 -1.77 -15.50 7.52
C LEU A 100 -2.23 -14.62 8.68
N LEU A 101 -2.03 -13.30 8.53
CA LEU A 101 -2.30 -12.29 9.55
C LEU A 101 -1.63 -12.56 10.91
N GLY A 102 -0.60 -13.41 10.95
CA GLY A 102 -0.01 -13.90 12.20
C GLY A 102 -0.92 -14.80 13.03
N LYS A 103 -2.04 -15.29 12.44
CA LYS A 103 -3.12 -16.00 13.15
C LYS A 103 -3.28 -17.45 12.69
N HIS A 104 -3.12 -17.71 11.40
CA HIS A 104 -3.43 -19.01 10.81
C HIS A 104 -2.30 -19.47 9.89
N GLU A 105 -1.63 -20.56 10.27
CA GLU A 105 -0.49 -21.09 9.53
C GLU A 105 -0.92 -22.01 8.39
N ILE A 106 -0.38 -21.77 7.20
CA ILE A 106 -0.65 -22.56 5.99
C ILE A 106 0.65 -23.01 5.32
N GLU A 107 0.59 -24.05 4.52
CA GLU A 107 1.68 -24.37 3.59
C GLU A 107 1.80 -23.29 2.52
N PHE A 108 3.04 -22.95 2.19
CA PHE A 108 3.35 -21.96 1.17
C PHE A 108 4.61 -22.34 0.41
N ASP A 109 4.44 -22.72 -0.86
CA ASP A 109 5.54 -22.97 -1.79
C ASP A 109 5.69 -21.75 -2.71
N GLU A 110 6.72 -20.93 -2.51
CA GLU A 110 6.97 -19.74 -3.31
C GLU A 110 6.98 -20.00 -4.83
N LYS A 111 7.43 -21.18 -5.30
CA LYS A 111 7.48 -21.46 -6.75
C LYS A 111 6.10 -21.72 -7.32
N ARG A 112 5.22 -22.35 -6.54
CA ARG A 112 3.85 -22.72 -6.93
C ARG A 112 2.88 -21.57 -6.68
N ASP A 113 3.03 -20.93 -5.53
CA ASP A 113 2.04 -20.05 -4.94
C ASP A 113 2.34 -18.56 -5.18
N LEU A 114 3.56 -18.20 -5.61
CA LEU A 114 3.92 -16.84 -6.03
C LEU A 114 4.36 -16.79 -7.51
N VAL A 115 3.40 -16.53 -8.39
CA VAL A 115 3.55 -16.64 -9.84
C VAL A 115 3.80 -15.28 -10.49
N PHE A 116 4.83 -15.19 -11.32
CA PHE A 116 5.17 -13.99 -12.09
C PHE A 116 4.77 -14.13 -13.57
N ASN A 117 3.56 -13.68 -13.90
CA ASN A 117 2.97 -13.75 -15.24
C ASN A 117 3.46 -12.60 -16.16
N LYS A 118 4.73 -12.66 -16.58
CA LYS A 118 5.41 -11.58 -17.35
C LYS A 118 4.77 -11.26 -18.71
N ARG A 119 4.09 -12.23 -19.33
CA ARG A 119 3.50 -12.09 -20.68
C ARG A 119 2.00 -11.82 -20.66
N GLN A 120 1.38 -11.83 -19.49
CA GLN A 120 -0.05 -11.60 -19.33
C GLN A 120 -0.27 -10.28 -18.59
N LYS A 121 -1.43 -9.68 -18.82
CA LYS A 121 -1.86 -8.46 -18.16
C LYS A 121 -3.29 -8.64 -17.69
N LEU A 122 -3.62 -8.06 -16.55
CA LEU A 122 -5.00 -7.87 -16.16
C LEU A 122 -5.60 -6.67 -16.91
N PRO A 123 -6.93 -6.57 -17.05
CA PRO A 123 -7.56 -5.62 -17.97
C PRO A 123 -7.34 -4.13 -17.64
N PHE A 124 -7.30 -3.75 -16.37
CA PHE A 124 -7.39 -2.34 -15.98
C PHE A 124 -6.04 -1.60 -15.90
N HIS A 125 -4.99 -2.23 -15.38
CA HIS A 125 -3.70 -1.57 -15.23
C HIS A 125 -2.53 -2.58 -15.33
N THR A 126 -1.36 -2.10 -15.77
CA THR A 126 -0.19 -2.97 -16.02
C THR A 126 0.43 -3.53 -14.75
N ASN A 127 0.26 -2.88 -13.61
CA ASN A 127 0.67 -3.39 -12.29
C ASN A 127 -0.48 -4.17 -11.63
N GLY A 128 -0.89 -5.27 -12.27
CA GLY A 128 -1.98 -6.11 -11.80
C GLY A 128 -1.50 -7.22 -10.86
N MET A 129 -2.35 -7.56 -9.89
CA MET A 129 -2.17 -8.65 -8.96
C MET A 129 -3.49 -9.41 -8.82
N ARG A 130 -3.45 -10.74 -8.74
CA ARG A 130 -4.58 -11.57 -8.35
C ARG A 130 -4.20 -12.37 -7.12
N PHE A 131 -5.02 -12.31 -6.09
CA PHE A 131 -4.89 -13.14 -4.91
C PHE A 131 -6.07 -14.09 -4.83
N SER A 132 -5.78 -15.39 -4.64
CA SER A 132 -6.78 -16.42 -4.42
C SER A 132 -6.45 -17.22 -3.17
N ALA A 133 -7.48 -17.67 -2.45
CA ALA A 133 -7.36 -18.54 -1.28
C ALA A 133 -8.19 -19.81 -1.49
N TYR A 134 -7.67 -20.95 -1.01
CA TYR A 134 -8.26 -22.27 -1.23
C TYR A 134 -8.41 -23.04 0.07
N ASP A 135 -9.43 -23.90 0.14
CA ASP A 135 -9.62 -24.88 1.21
C ASP A 135 -8.87 -26.20 0.95
N ALA A 136 -9.00 -27.15 1.89
CA ALA A 136 -8.37 -28.47 1.83
C ALA A 136 -8.80 -29.32 0.62
N ASP A 137 -10.01 -29.11 0.11
CA ASP A 137 -10.54 -29.82 -1.05
C ASP A 137 -10.12 -29.16 -2.38
N GLY A 138 -9.46 -28.00 -2.30
CA GLY A 138 -9.01 -27.22 -3.44
C GLY A 138 -10.06 -26.26 -4.00
N ASN A 139 -11.18 -26.06 -3.30
CA ASN A 139 -12.19 -25.08 -3.69
C ASN A 139 -11.67 -23.67 -3.42
N GLU A 140 -12.02 -22.73 -4.29
CA GLU A 140 -11.67 -21.32 -4.10
C GLU A 140 -12.62 -20.68 -3.08
N LEU A 141 -12.05 -20.22 -1.95
CA LEU A 141 -12.78 -19.52 -0.89
C LEU A 141 -12.94 -18.03 -1.20
N ALA A 142 -11.93 -17.44 -1.83
CA ALA A 142 -11.94 -16.03 -2.24
C ALA A 142 -10.95 -15.80 -3.37
N THR A 143 -11.29 -14.88 -4.28
CA THR A 143 -10.36 -14.33 -5.28
C THR A 143 -10.60 -12.86 -5.52
N ARG A 144 -9.53 -12.06 -5.64
CA ARG A 144 -9.62 -10.63 -5.93
C ARG A 144 -8.43 -10.13 -6.76
N ASP A 145 -8.77 -9.23 -7.67
CA ASP A 145 -7.82 -8.49 -8.50
C ASP A 145 -7.55 -7.12 -7.90
N TYR A 146 -6.27 -6.78 -7.79
CA TYR A 146 -5.76 -5.51 -7.28
C TYR A 146 -4.85 -4.85 -8.32
N TYR A 147 -4.82 -3.52 -8.33
CA TYR A 147 -3.97 -2.71 -9.20
C TYR A 147 -3.19 -1.70 -8.39
N SER A 148 -1.87 -1.69 -8.55
CA SER A 148 -1.00 -0.68 -7.95
C SER A 148 -0.80 0.50 -8.92
N VAL A 149 -1.53 1.58 -8.70
CA VAL A 149 -1.69 2.70 -9.66
C VAL A 149 -0.74 3.89 -9.41
N GLY A 150 0.14 3.81 -8.40
CA GLY A 150 1.12 4.85 -8.08
C GLY A 150 0.94 5.45 -6.69
N GLY A 151 1.97 6.10 -6.14
CA GLY A 151 1.92 6.72 -4.79
C GLY A 151 1.62 5.77 -3.61
N GLY A 152 1.73 4.45 -3.82
CA GLY A 152 1.35 3.43 -2.82
C GLY A 152 -0.16 3.19 -2.71
N PHE A 153 -0.95 3.72 -3.64
CA PHE A 153 -2.38 3.45 -3.74
C PHE A 153 -2.64 2.11 -4.45
N VAL A 154 -3.64 1.40 -3.94
CA VAL A 154 -4.11 0.12 -4.48
C VAL A 154 -5.60 0.23 -4.69
N VAL A 155 -6.06 -0.18 -5.87
CA VAL A 155 -7.49 -0.23 -6.22
C VAL A 155 -7.89 -1.66 -6.60
N ASN A 156 -9.10 -2.06 -6.23
CA ASN A 156 -9.73 -3.31 -6.67
C ASN A 156 -10.53 -3.11 -7.96
N THR A 157 -10.93 -4.19 -8.63
CA THR A 157 -11.82 -4.13 -9.80
C THR A 157 -13.09 -3.33 -9.56
N ASP A 158 -13.68 -3.47 -8.38
CA ASP A 158 -14.91 -2.75 -8.01
C ASP A 158 -14.63 -1.24 -7.87
N GLU A 159 -13.46 -0.86 -7.36
CA GLU A 159 -13.02 0.55 -7.23
C GLU A 159 -12.51 1.12 -8.56
N ALA A 160 -11.92 0.28 -9.42
CA ALA A 160 -11.36 0.65 -10.72
C ALA A 160 -12.45 0.83 -11.80
N ALA A 161 -13.52 0.03 -11.74
CA ALA A 161 -14.68 0.17 -12.61
C ALA A 161 -15.49 1.45 -12.33
N GLU A 162 -15.38 1.99 -11.12
CA GLU A 162 -16.05 3.22 -10.70
C GLU A 162 -15.20 4.48 -10.89
N ASP A 163 -14.00 4.38 -11.49
CA ASP A 163 -13.06 5.50 -11.67
C ASP A 163 -12.81 6.27 -10.36
N ARG A 164 -12.85 5.56 -9.22
CA ARG A 164 -12.80 6.12 -7.86
C ARG A 164 -11.39 6.48 -7.42
N ILE A 165 -10.66 7.26 -8.23
CA ILE A 165 -9.91 8.35 -7.63
C ILE A 165 -10.98 9.40 -7.33
N VAL A 166 -11.77 9.19 -6.27
CA VAL A 166 -12.74 10.19 -5.84
C VAL A 166 -11.92 11.41 -5.49
N ALA A 167 -11.92 12.39 -6.38
CA ALA A 167 -11.23 13.63 -6.18
C ALA A 167 -11.75 14.20 -4.88
N ASP A 168 -10.86 14.45 -3.92
CA ASP A 168 -11.27 15.13 -2.71
C ASP A 168 -11.79 16.52 -3.12
N THR A 169 -13.08 16.75 -2.89
CA THR A 169 -13.78 17.99 -3.21
C THR A 169 -13.90 18.89 -1.98
N THR A 170 -13.23 18.55 -0.88
CA THR A 170 -13.22 19.34 0.35
C THR A 170 -12.82 20.79 0.03
N ALA A 171 -13.70 21.72 0.36
CA ALA A 171 -13.51 23.13 0.09
C ALA A 171 -12.41 23.70 0.99
N GLN A 172 -11.31 24.13 0.39
CA GLN A 172 -10.21 24.78 1.10
C GLN A 172 -10.50 26.29 1.26
N PRO A 173 -10.09 26.93 2.37
CA PRO A 173 -10.25 28.36 2.57
C PRO A 173 -9.46 29.20 1.56
N TYR A 174 -8.30 28.72 1.12
CA TYR A 174 -7.42 29.39 0.18
C TYR A 174 -7.07 28.48 -1.01
N PRO A 175 -8.03 28.16 -1.89
CA PRO A 175 -7.78 27.27 -3.01
C PRO A 175 -6.91 27.97 -4.05
N PHE A 176 -6.04 27.19 -4.71
CA PHE A 176 -5.21 27.61 -5.83
C PHE A 176 -4.97 26.44 -6.79
N SER A 177 -4.75 26.75 -8.06
CA SER A 177 -4.46 25.80 -9.14
C SER A 177 -3.15 26.13 -9.88
N THR A 178 -2.61 27.33 -9.67
CA THR A 178 -1.34 27.79 -10.25
C THR A 178 -0.45 28.43 -9.19
N GLY A 179 0.84 28.58 -9.50
CA GLY A 179 1.76 29.32 -8.64
C GLY A 179 1.37 30.78 -8.45
N ASP A 180 0.87 31.43 -9.51
CA ASP A 180 0.44 32.83 -9.46
C ASP A 180 -0.77 33.01 -8.53
N GLU A 181 -1.74 32.09 -8.57
CA GLU A 181 -2.88 32.09 -7.65
C GLU A 181 -2.43 31.88 -6.20
N LEU A 182 -1.48 30.97 -5.95
CA LEU A 182 -0.92 30.77 -4.60
C LEU A 182 -0.29 32.06 -4.06
N LEU A 183 0.52 32.75 -4.90
CA LEU A 183 1.17 34.00 -4.51
C LEU A 183 0.15 35.11 -4.27
N ALA A 184 -0.86 35.24 -5.14
CA ALA A 184 -1.94 36.21 -4.98
C ALA A 184 -2.74 35.99 -3.68
N GLN A 185 -3.01 34.73 -3.31
CA GLN A 185 -3.67 34.41 -2.05
C GLN A 185 -2.79 34.76 -0.84
N CYS A 186 -1.50 34.46 -0.90
CA CYS A 186 -0.54 34.82 0.16
C CYS A 186 -0.51 36.34 0.39
N GLU A 187 -0.42 37.12 -0.69
CA GLU A 187 -0.40 38.60 -0.63
C GLU A 187 -1.72 39.15 -0.09
N LYS A 188 -2.86 38.70 -0.64
CA LYS A 188 -4.20 39.13 -0.25
C LYS A 188 -4.50 38.88 1.23
N HIS A 189 -4.03 37.76 1.77
CA HIS A 189 -4.34 37.33 3.14
C HIS A 189 -3.21 37.60 4.14
N HIS A 190 -2.09 38.20 3.70
CA HIS A 190 -0.90 38.44 4.51
C HIS A 190 -0.36 37.17 5.19
N LEU A 191 -0.40 36.05 4.47
CA LEU A 191 0.07 34.75 4.93
C LEU A 191 1.32 34.34 4.15
N SER A 192 2.29 33.73 4.82
CA SER A 192 3.30 32.92 4.13
C SER A 192 2.66 31.69 3.48
N ILE A 193 3.34 31.09 2.50
CA ILE A 193 2.91 29.82 1.87
C ILE A 193 2.64 28.74 2.94
N ALA A 194 3.53 28.63 3.94
CA ALA A 194 3.37 27.64 5.01
C ALA A 194 2.12 27.88 5.87
N GLN A 195 1.82 29.14 6.22
CA GLN A 195 0.61 29.48 6.97
C GLN A 195 -0.66 29.26 6.15
N LEU A 196 -0.64 29.63 4.86
CA LEU A 196 -1.74 29.38 3.93
C LEU A 196 -2.00 27.88 3.82
N MET A 197 -0.96 27.08 3.61
CA MET A 197 -1.09 25.62 3.54
C MET A 197 -1.58 25.03 4.86
N LEU A 198 -1.13 25.52 6.00
CA LEU A 198 -1.59 25.05 7.32
C LEU A 198 -3.07 25.35 7.56
N ALA A 199 -3.55 26.50 7.11
CA ALA A 199 -4.96 26.85 7.13
C ALA A 199 -5.78 25.98 6.17
N ASN A 200 -5.26 25.67 4.98
CA ASN A 200 -5.89 24.73 4.06
C ASN A 200 -5.96 23.32 4.65
N GLU A 201 -4.91 22.84 5.34
CA GLU A 201 -4.91 21.53 6.02
C GLU A 201 -5.95 21.44 7.14
N SER A 202 -6.29 22.59 7.74
CA SER A 202 -7.19 22.66 8.89
C SER A 202 -8.64 22.28 8.56
N VAL A 203 -8.98 22.10 7.28
CA VAL A 203 -10.29 21.61 6.84
C VAL A 203 -10.48 20.12 7.12
N TRP A 204 -9.40 19.34 7.17
CA TRP A 204 -9.46 17.90 7.41
C TRP A 204 -9.21 17.54 8.87
N ARG A 205 -8.40 18.33 9.56
CA ARG A 205 -7.92 18.03 10.92
C ARG A 205 -7.40 19.28 11.63
N PRO A 206 -7.43 19.35 12.97
CA PRO A 206 -6.82 20.44 13.72
C PRO A 206 -5.35 20.67 13.38
N GLU A 207 -4.88 21.93 13.42
CA GLU A 207 -3.49 22.30 13.17
C GLU A 207 -2.50 21.45 13.98
N ALA A 208 -2.82 21.19 15.25
CA ALA A 208 -1.99 20.39 16.15
C ALA A 208 -1.73 18.98 15.61
N GLU A 209 -2.73 18.35 15.00
CA GLU A 209 -2.60 17.02 14.38
C GLU A 209 -1.73 17.09 13.12
N THR A 210 -1.85 18.17 12.34
CA THR A 210 -0.97 18.41 11.19
C THR A 210 0.49 18.54 11.58
N ARG A 211 0.77 19.34 12.61
CA ARG A 211 2.13 19.47 13.14
C ARG A 211 2.66 18.15 13.69
N ALA A 212 1.84 17.41 14.44
CA ALA A 212 2.23 16.13 15.01
C ALA A 212 2.59 15.10 13.92
N GLY A 213 1.74 14.94 12.90
CA GLY A 213 2.02 13.99 11.81
C GLY A 213 3.24 14.39 10.96
N LEU A 214 3.47 15.69 10.73
CA LEU A 214 4.70 16.15 10.06
C LEU A 214 5.97 15.81 10.86
N LEU A 215 5.91 15.90 12.20
CA LEU A 215 7.03 15.47 13.06
C LEU A 215 7.28 13.97 13.01
N VAL A 216 6.23 13.16 12.86
CA VAL A 216 6.36 11.71 12.65
C VAL A 216 7.08 11.41 11.33
N ILE A 217 6.69 12.07 10.24
CA ILE A 217 7.36 11.95 8.92
C ILE A 217 8.83 12.39 9.03
N TRP A 218 9.09 13.54 9.66
CA TRP A 218 10.45 14.04 9.87
C TRP A 218 11.30 13.05 10.65
N LYS A 219 10.77 12.46 11.73
CA LYS A 219 11.48 11.45 12.51
C LYS A 219 11.81 10.23 11.65
N ALA A 220 10.86 9.74 10.85
CA ALA A 220 11.09 8.60 9.95
C ALA A 220 12.20 8.90 8.92
N MET A 221 12.21 10.11 8.33
CA MET A 221 13.29 10.53 7.42
C MET A 221 14.65 10.57 8.13
N ARG A 222 14.71 11.13 9.34
CA ARG A 222 15.94 11.21 10.14
C ARG A 222 16.46 9.83 10.52
N ASP A 223 15.59 8.94 10.96
CA ASP A 223 15.95 7.58 11.35
C ASP A 223 16.42 6.77 10.12
N CYS A 224 15.82 7.00 8.95
CA CYS A 224 16.28 6.43 7.67
C CYS A 224 17.71 6.89 7.31
N VAL A 225 18.02 8.18 7.46
CA VAL A 225 19.38 8.71 7.26
C VAL A 225 20.36 8.07 8.23
N ALA A 226 20.02 8.02 9.53
CA ALA A 226 20.89 7.43 10.55
C ALA A 226 21.17 5.94 10.29
N ARG A 227 20.20 5.20 9.76
CA ARG A 227 20.36 3.80 9.36
C ARG A 227 21.27 3.61 8.14
N GLY A 228 21.35 4.61 7.27
CA GLY A 228 22.16 4.56 6.05
C GLY A 228 23.61 5.01 6.22
N LEU A 229 23.95 5.64 7.36
CA LEU A 229 25.32 6.04 7.73
C LEU A 229 26.07 4.90 8.40
#